data_AF-A0A3S4DMM1-F1
#
_entry.id   AF-A0A3S4DMM1-F1
#
_cell.length_a   1.000
_cell.length_b   1.000
_cell.length_c   1.000
_cell.angle_alpha   90.00
_cell.angle_beta   90.00
_cell.angle_gamma   90.00
#
_symmetry.space_group_name_H-M   'P 1'
#
loop_
_entity.id
_entity.type
_entity.pdbx_description
1 polymer ?
#
loop_
_entity_poly.entity_id
_entity_poly.type
_entity_poly.pdbx_seq_one_letter_code
_entity_poly.pdbx_strand_id
1 'polypeptide(L)'
;MSIAAETRALIEACLAEDPALVSLAVVGASPDTLTAHIAPGRPVNAIGGSGFSPHPPFLRETLVELIVRMQRLRWNRSAPFDPKGWPPEDRDLQALHRKHATAVVGFECGPGWTDLLDATFSWLHEIASTREWAPSQIKEKFGTLRFYWYGDLPDLGDEIISAAEHISGHLCEMCGAQGYVRKDLGWWSVRCREHAKAAWS
;
A
#
# COMPACT_ATOMS: atom_id res chain seq x y z
N MET A 1 -15.87 -9.48 6.49
CA MET A 1 -14.66 -9.18 7.30
C MET A 1 -14.78 -7.73 7.74
N SER A 2 -14.43 -7.35 8.97
CA SER A 2 -14.50 -5.94 9.40
C SER A 2 -13.27 -5.15 8.94
N ILE A 3 -13.34 -3.83 8.91
CA ILE A 3 -12.20 -2.96 8.55
C ILE A 3 -10.99 -3.22 9.45
N ALA A 4 -11.19 -3.39 10.75
CA ALA A 4 -10.12 -3.70 11.69
C ALA A 4 -9.50 -5.09 11.43
N ALA A 5 -10.33 -6.10 11.10
CA ALA A 5 -9.82 -7.44 10.79
C ALA A 5 -9.01 -7.48 9.48
N GLU A 6 -9.48 -6.79 8.44
CA GLU A 6 -8.75 -6.69 7.17
C GLU A 6 -7.44 -5.90 7.33
N THR A 7 -7.49 -4.79 8.06
CA THR A 7 -6.32 -3.96 8.37
C THR A 7 -5.27 -4.75 9.16
N ARG A 8 -5.71 -5.48 10.20
CA ARG A 8 -4.83 -6.37 10.99
C ARG A 8 -4.17 -7.41 10.11
N ALA A 9 -4.94 -8.13 9.29
CA ALA A 9 -4.43 -9.18 8.42
C ALA A 9 -3.37 -8.65 7.44
N LEU A 10 -3.56 -7.44 6.91
CA LEU A 10 -2.59 -6.81 6.02
C LEU A 10 -1.31 -6.40 6.76
N ILE A 11 -1.41 -5.78 7.95
CA ILE A 11 -0.23 -5.43 8.75
C ILE A 11 0.56 -6.68 9.13
N GLU A 12 -0.12 -7.73 9.59
CA GLU A 12 0.49 -9.02 9.93
C GLU A 12 1.19 -9.67 8.74
N ALA A 13 0.63 -9.56 7.53
CA ALA A 13 1.31 -10.06 6.33
C ALA A 13 2.53 -9.22 5.95
N CYS A 14 2.44 -7.89 6.02
CA CYS A 14 3.55 -7.00 5.69
C CYS A 14 4.72 -7.14 6.67
N LEU A 15 4.43 -7.38 7.94
CA LEU A 15 5.42 -7.52 9.02
C LEU A 15 5.59 -8.97 9.47
N ALA A 16 5.22 -9.96 8.66
CA ALA A 16 5.38 -11.37 9.02
C ALA A 16 6.84 -11.64 9.43
N GLU A 17 7.05 -12.43 10.48
CA GLU A 17 8.35 -12.66 11.16
C GLU A 17 8.88 -11.51 12.03
N ASP A 18 8.24 -10.35 12.07
CA ASP A 18 8.62 -9.28 12.97
C ASP A 18 8.11 -9.54 14.41
N PRO A 19 9.00 -9.61 15.42
CA PRO A 19 8.60 -9.92 16.79
C PRO A 19 7.70 -8.85 17.42
N ALA A 20 7.68 -7.62 16.88
CA ALA A 20 6.83 -6.57 17.39
C ALA A 20 5.34 -6.78 17.09
N LEU A 21 4.97 -7.73 16.22
CA LEU A 21 3.57 -8.08 15.96
C LEU A 21 2.80 -8.46 17.23
N VAL A 22 3.48 -8.94 18.29
CA VAL A 22 2.84 -9.20 19.60
C VAL A 22 2.25 -7.95 20.25
N SER A 23 2.70 -6.76 19.85
CA SER A 23 2.20 -5.47 20.31
C SER A 23 1.14 -4.85 19.40
N LEU A 24 0.76 -5.52 18.30
CA LEU A 24 -0.18 -5.00 17.32
C LEU A 24 -1.61 -4.96 17.86
N ALA A 25 -2.13 -3.74 18.03
CA ALA A 25 -3.53 -3.46 18.32
C ALA A 25 -4.16 -2.74 17.13
N VAL A 26 -5.25 -3.30 16.59
CA VAL A 26 -6.07 -2.67 15.53
C VAL A 26 -7.51 -2.63 16.02
N VAL A 27 -8.11 -1.45 16.02
CA VAL A 27 -9.47 -1.20 16.53
C VAL A 27 -10.24 -0.29 15.59
N GLY A 28 -11.57 -0.22 15.76
CA GLY A 28 -12.46 0.58 14.94
C GLY A 28 -13.43 -0.26 14.10
N ALA A 29 -14.55 0.36 13.72
CA ALA A 29 -15.63 -0.29 12.96
C ALA A 29 -15.94 0.42 11.64
N SER A 30 -15.39 1.62 11.44
CA SER A 30 -15.56 2.46 10.27
C SER A 30 -14.23 3.13 9.89
N PRO A 31 -14.11 3.70 8.69
CA PRO A 31 -12.96 4.50 8.30
C PRO A 31 -12.59 5.57 9.34
N ASP A 32 -13.57 6.33 9.84
CA ASP A 32 -13.31 7.41 10.80
C ASP A 32 -12.82 6.93 12.18
N THR A 33 -13.10 5.68 12.53
CA THR A 33 -12.75 5.09 13.83
C THR A 33 -11.60 4.10 13.77
N LEU A 34 -11.12 3.76 12.56
CA LEU A 34 -10.02 2.81 12.38
C LEU A 34 -8.73 3.39 12.93
N THR A 35 -8.10 2.72 13.90
CA THR A 35 -6.76 3.03 14.36
C THR A 35 -5.94 1.74 14.52
N ALA A 36 -4.63 1.87 14.38
CA ALA A 36 -3.69 0.79 14.62
C ALA A 36 -2.47 1.31 15.38
N HIS A 37 -1.99 0.50 16.31
CA HIS A 37 -0.81 0.77 17.11
C HIS A 37 0.07 -0.48 17.12
N ILE A 38 1.37 -0.25 17.00
CA ILE A 38 2.42 -1.25 17.16
C ILE A 38 3.55 -0.58 17.93
N ALA A 39 4.37 -1.36 18.64
CA ALA A 39 5.61 -0.82 19.20
C ALA A 39 6.40 -0.11 18.07
N PRO A 40 7.00 1.06 18.33
CA PRO A 40 7.73 1.80 17.31
C PRO A 40 9.11 1.20 17.05
N GLY A 41 9.68 1.56 15.90
CA GLY A 41 11.05 1.28 15.52
C GLY A 41 11.19 0.50 14.20
N ARG A 42 12.44 0.25 13.82
CA ARG A 42 12.76 -0.42 12.56
C ARG A 42 12.32 -1.90 12.60
N PRO A 43 11.73 -2.44 11.53
CA PRO A 43 11.45 -3.86 11.45
C PRO A 43 12.73 -4.69 11.35
N VAL A 44 12.63 -5.99 11.60
CA VAL A 44 13.71 -6.94 11.31
C VAL A 44 14.03 -6.99 9.81
N ASN A 45 15.20 -7.51 9.46
CA ASN A 45 15.71 -7.48 8.08
C ASN A 45 15.04 -8.50 7.13
N ALA A 46 14.20 -9.39 7.64
CA ALA A 46 13.41 -10.31 6.82
C ALA A 46 11.96 -10.24 7.29
N ILE A 47 11.08 -9.62 6.49
CA ILE A 47 9.67 -9.43 6.80
C ILE A 47 8.79 -9.69 5.57
N GLY A 48 7.61 -10.26 5.78
CA GLY A 48 6.61 -10.41 4.70
C GLY A 48 7.12 -11.18 3.48
N GLY A 49 8.11 -12.07 3.65
CA GLY A 49 8.76 -12.79 2.55
C GLY A 49 9.83 -12.00 1.78
N SER A 50 10.15 -10.78 2.21
CA SER A 50 11.19 -9.92 1.63
C SER A 50 12.41 -9.83 2.55
N GLY A 51 13.61 -9.91 1.96
CA GLY A 51 14.88 -9.71 2.67
C GLY A 51 15.48 -8.33 2.36
N PHE A 52 15.96 -7.65 3.39
CA PHE A 52 16.54 -6.32 3.34
C PHE A 52 17.95 -6.33 3.91
N SER A 53 18.79 -5.41 3.44
CA SER A 53 20.15 -5.23 3.96
C SER A 53 20.47 -3.74 4.05
N PRO A 54 20.84 -3.21 5.23
CA PRO A 54 20.92 -3.92 6.52
C PRO A 54 19.54 -4.19 7.15
N HIS A 55 18.54 -3.34 6.86
CA HIS A 55 17.16 -3.46 7.36
C HIS A 55 16.21 -2.73 6.40
N PRO A 56 14.87 -2.84 6.56
CA PRO A 56 13.93 -2.08 5.75
C PRO A 56 14.15 -0.56 5.88
N PRO A 57 14.02 0.20 4.78
CA PRO A 57 14.19 1.66 4.76
C PRO A 57 12.97 2.42 5.32
N PHE A 58 12.16 1.78 6.16
CA PHE A 58 11.01 2.36 6.83
C PHE A 58 10.88 1.84 8.25
N LEU A 59 10.15 2.57 9.09
CA LEU A 59 9.77 2.20 10.44
C LEU A 59 8.41 1.49 10.45
N ARG A 60 8.16 0.70 11.51
CA ARG A 60 6.89 -0.01 11.69
C ARG A 60 5.71 0.96 11.74
N GLU A 61 5.86 2.07 12.46
CA GLU A 61 4.84 3.10 12.60
C GLU A 61 4.47 3.74 11.27
N THR A 62 5.42 3.96 10.37
CA THR A 62 5.14 4.54 9.04
C THR A 62 4.38 3.57 8.16
N LEU A 63 4.81 2.30 8.13
CA LEU A 63 4.09 1.26 7.41
C LEU A 63 2.66 1.10 7.92
N VAL A 64 2.47 1.07 9.24
CA VAL A 64 1.15 0.93 9.86
C VAL A 64 0.27 2.14 9.58
N GLU A 65 0.80 3.36 9.69
CA GLU A 65 0.06 4.59 9.38
C GLU A 65 -0.37 4.63 7.90
N LEU A 66 0.52 4.25 6.98
CA LEU A 66 0.18 4.19 5.55
C LEU A 66 -0.93 3.16 5.28
N ILE A 67 -0.85 1.97 5.91
CA ILE A 67 -1.91 0.96 5.80
C ILE A 67 -3.24 1.49 6.35
N VAL A 68 -3.24 2.16 7.51
CA VAL A 68 -4.47 2.72 8.09
C VAL A 68 -5.08 3.77 7.14
N ARG A 69 -4.28 4.71 6.63
CA ARG A 69 -4.72 5.73 5.67
C ARG A 69 -5.34 5.10 4.42
N MET A 70 -4.66 4.11 3.85
CA MET A 70 -5.14 3.36 2.67
C MET A 70 -6.44 2.61 2.97
N GLN A 71 -6.55 1.93 4.11
CA GLN A 71 -7.77 1.20 4.50
C GLN A 71 -8.96 2.12 4.71
N ARG A 72 -8.75 3.32 5.26
CA ARG A 72 -9.80 4.35 5.38
C ARG A 72 -10.32 4.77 4.02
N LEU A 73 -9.44 5.06 3.06
CA LEU A 73 -9.81 5.41 1.69
C LEU A 73 -10.55 4.27 0.99
N ARG A 74 -9.98 3.06 1.06
CA ARG A 74 -10.51 1.85 0.44
C ARG A 74 -11.94 1.56 0.87
N TRP A 75 -12.20 1.61 2.17
CA TRP A 75 -13.51 1.36 2.73
C TRP A 75 -14.48 2.52 2.44
N ASN A 76 -14.04 3.78 2.49
CA ASN A 76 -14.89 4.93 2.15
C ASN A 76 -15.36 4.92 0.70
N ARG A 77 -14.52 4.50 -0.26
CA ARG A 77 -14.93 4.38 -1.67
C ARG A 77 -16.08 3.40 -1.85
N SER A 78 -16.05 2.27 -1.13
CA SER A 78 -16.87 1.11 -1.42
C SER A 78 -18.18 1.06 -0.66
N ALA A 79 -19.04 2.10 -0.74
CA ALA A 79 -20.32 2.10 -0.04
C ALA A 79 -21.21 0.90 -0.46
N PRO A 80 -21.80 0.12 0.48
CA PRO A 80 -21.86 0.29 1.93
C PRO A 80 -20.76 -0.50 2.67
N PHE A 81 -19.50 -0.09 2.56
CA PHE A 81 -18.34 -0.75 3.16
C PHE A 81 -18.09 -2.20 2.69
N ASP A 82 -18.24 -2.44 1.38
CA ASP A 82 -17.88 -3.70 0.73
C ASP A 82 -16.80 -3.51 -0.34
N PRO A 83 -15.53 -3.31 0.06
CA PRO A 83 -14.46 -3.04 -0.90
C PRO A 83 -14.03 -4.25 -1.74
N LYS A 84 -14.55 -5.45 -1.48
CA LYS A 84 -14.44 -6.57 -2.43
C LYS A 84 -15.54 -6.55 -3.48
N GLY A 85 -16.76 -6.16 -3.10
CA GLY A 85 -17.87 -5.98 -4.04
C GLY A 85 -17.68 -4.79 -4.99
N TRP A 86 -16.91 -3.78 -4.55
CA TRP A 86 -16.63 -2.55 -5.30
C TRP A 86 -15.12 -2.28 -5.41
N PRO A 87 -14.39 -3.11 -6.17
CA PRO A 87 -12.96 -2.90 -6.39
C PRO A 87 -12.72 -1.61 -7.19
N PRO A 88 -11.55 -0.97 -7.03
CA PRO A 88 -11.16 0.13 -7.89
C PRO A 88 -11.00 -0.34 -9.35
N GLU A 89 -11.36 0.53 -10.27
CA GLU A 89 -11.20 0.36 -11.71
C GLU A 89 -10.12 1.32 -12.26
N ASP A 90 -9.72 1.14 -13.52
CA ASP A 90 -8.72 2.02 -14.15
C ASP A 90 -9.13 3.50 -14.11
N ARG A 91 -10.44 3.80 -14.21
CA ARG A 91 -10.93 5.19 -14.10
C ARG A 91 -10.64 5.81 -12.74
N ASP A 92 -10.62 5.01 -11.67
CA ASP A 92 -10.35 5.48 -10.31
C ASP A 92 -8.86 5.77 -10.14
N LEU A 93 -8.01 4.87 -10.68
CA LEU A 93 -6.57 5.09 -10.74
C LEU A 93 -6.23 6.36 -11.53
N GLN A 94 -6.81 6.53 -12.71
CA GLN A 94 -6.61 7.72 -13.54
C GLN A 94 -7.19 8.99 -12.90
N ALA A 95 -8.19 8.89 -12.02
CA ALA A 95 -8.73 10.03 -11.31
C ALA A 95 -7.72 10.66 -10.34
N LEU A 96 -6.68 9.91 -9.92
CA LEU A 96 -5.62 10.43 -9.05
C LEU A 96 -4.86 11.60 -9.70
N HIS A 97 -4.74 11.65 -11.03
CA HIS A 97 -4.15 12.78 -11.74
C HIS A 97 -4.88 14.11 -11.49
N ARG A 98 -6.20 14.06 -11.27
CA ARG A 98 -7.00 15.25 -10.94
C ARG A 98 -6.98 15.55 -9.45
N LYS A 99 -6.82 14.53 -8.61
CA LYS A 99 -6.84 14.65 -7.15
C LYS A 99 -5.52 15.18 -6.59
N HIS A 100 -4.40 14.74 -7.17
CA HIS A 100 -3.05 15.00 -6.65
C HIS A 100 -2.23 15.78 -7.66
N ALA A 101 -1.87 17.02 -7.33
CA ALA A 101 -1.11 17.90 -8.22
C ALA A 101 0.26 17.32 -8.64
N THR A 102 0.87 16.47 -7.80
CA THR A 102 2.15 15.81 -8.06
C THR A 102 2.02 14.49 -8.81
N ALA A 103 0.81 13.96 -9.02
CA ALA A 103 0.58 12.77 -9.83
C ALA A 103 0.63 13.12 -11.32
N VAL A 104 1.83 13.41 -11.84
CA VAL A 104 2.03 13.95 -13.20
C VAL A 104 2.53 12.93 -14.22
N VAL A 105 2.89 11.72 -13.79
CA VAL A 105 3.36 10.62 -14.64
C VAL A 105 2.33 9.51 -14.71
N GLY A 106 2.21 8.83 -15.86
CA GLY A 106 1.25 7.74 -16.03
C GLY A 106 1.46 6.60 -15.04
N PHE A 107 0.36 5.92 -14.71
CA PHE A 107 0.37 4.71 -13.87
C PHE A 107 0.51 3.46 -14.75
N GLU A 108 1.68 2.82 -14.68
CA GLU A 108 1.96 1.54 -15.34
C GLU A 108 1.73 0.37 -14.35
N CYS A 109 0.58 0.37 -13.66
CA CYS A 109 0.21 -0.62 -12.65
C CYS A 109 -1.31 -0.85 -12.62
N GLY A 110 -1.75 -1.93 -11.96
CA GLY A 110 -3.17 -2.27 -11.89
C GLY A 110 -3.99 -1.39 -10.93
N PRO A 111 -5.31 -1.28 -11.13
CA PRO A 111 -6.17 -0.39 -10.36
C PRO A 111 -6.32 -0.80 -8.90
N GLY A 112 -6.00 -2.05 -8.55
CA GLY A 112 -6.01 -2.53 -7.16
C GLY A 112 -5.09 -1.74 -6.22
N TRP A 113 -4.13 -0.98 -6.73
CA TRP A 113 -3.25 -0.13 -5.93
C TRP A 113 -3.71 1.33 -5.81
N THR A 114 -4.90 1.66 -6.32
CA THR A 114 -5.45 3.04 -6.28
C THR A 114 -5.45 3.63 -4.87
N ASP A 115 -5.96 2.90 -3.86
CA ASP A 115 -6.02 3.42 -2.49
C ASP A 115 -4.64 3.60 -1.85
N LEU A 116 -3.69 2.72 -2.20
CA LEU A 116 -2.33 2.81 -1.69
C LEU A 116 -1.63 4.04 -2.27
N LEU A 117 -1.77 4.27 -3.58
CA LEU A 117 -1.24 5.45 -4.25
C LEU A 117 -1.91 6.73 -3.74
N ASP A 118 -3.22 6.72 -3.53
CA ASP A 118 -3.97 7.85 -3.00
C ASP A 118 -3.52 8.22 -1.57
N ALA A 119 -3.35 7.21 -0.70
CA ALA A 119 -2.79 7.41 0.64
C ALA A 119 -1.34 7.93 0.60
N THR A 120 -0.53 7.39 -0.32
CA THR A 120 0.87 7.79 -0.52
C THR A 120 0.96 9.25 -0.95
N PHE A 121 0.27 9.64 -2.02
CA PHE A 121 0.27 11.03 -2.50
C PHE A 121 -0.29 12.01 -1.48
N SER A 122 -1.38 11.65 -0.78
CA SER A 122 -1.95 12.50 0.27
C SER A 122 -0.93 12.76 1.38
N TRP A 123 -0.24 11.73 1.85
CA TRP A 123 0.73 11.88 2.93
C TRP A 123 1.99 12.62 2.48
N LEU A 124 2.49 12.35 1.26
CA LEU A 124 3.59 13.12 0.68
C LEU A 124 3.23 14.61 0.54
N HIS A 125 1.99 14.92 0.14
CA HIS A 125 1.51 16.30 0.09
C HIS A 125 1.48 16.95 1.48
N GLU A 126 1.03 16.25 2.51
CA GLU A 126 1.01 16.77 3.89
C GLU A 126 2.40 17.18 4.39
N ILE A 127 3.44 16.39 4.09
CA ILE A 127 4.79 16.63 4.62
C ILE A 127 5.67 17.52 3.73
N ALA A 128 5.28 17.71 2.46
CA ALA A 128 6.11 18.36 1.45
C ALA A 128 5.31 19.27 0.51
N SER A 129 4.18 19.84 0.97
CA SER A 129 3.29 20.69 0.15
C SER A 129 3.96 21.91 -0.48
N THR A 130 5.04 22.42 0.11
CA THR A 130 5.80 23.57 -0.37
C THR A 130 7.16 23.22 -0.99
N ARG A 131 7.49 21.92 -1.07
CA ARG A 131 8.78 21.46 -1.61
C ARG A 131 8.65 21.05 -3.07
N GLU A 132 9.74 21.19 -3.81
CA GLU A 132 9.81 20.83 -5.23
C GLU A 132 10.30 19.39 -5.38
N TRP A 133 9.37 18.47 -5.54
CA TRP A 133 9.63 17.07 -5.87
C TRP A 133 8.61 16.60 -6.92
N ALA A 134 8.98 15.58 -7.69
CA ALA A 134 8.08 14.98 -8.65
C ALA A 134 8.37 13.48 -8.86
N PRO A 135 7.34 12.67 -9.13
CA PRO A 135 7.53 11.32 -9.65
C PRO A 135 8.21 11.38 -11.03
N SER A 136 9.14 10.46 -11.29
CA SER A 136 9.67 10.21 -12.63
C SER A 136 9.03 8.98 -13.29
N GLN A 137 8.59 7.99 -12.50
CA GLN A 137 7.87 6.83 -13.01
C GLN A 137 7.14 6.09 -11.88
N ILE A 138 5.93 5.59 -12.17
CA ILE A 138 5.15 4.74 -11.27
C ILE A 138 4.73 3.50 -12.04
N LYS A 139 5.22 2.32 -11.63
CA LYS A 139 4.98 1.07 -12.36
C LYS A 139 4.93 -0.16 -11.47
N GLU A 140 4.37 -1.23 -12.01
CA GLU A 140 4.59 -2.58 -11.49
C GLU A 140 5.99 -3.09 -11.91
N LYS A 141 6.67 -3.76 -10.97
CA LYS A 141 7.87 -4.54 -11.21
C LYS A 141 7.96 -5.71 -10.22
N PHE A 142 8.02 -6.92 -10.73
CA PHE A 142 8.13 -8.17 -9.96
C PHE A 142 6.99 -8.39 -8.94
N GLY A 143 5.77 -8.03 -9.30
CA GLY A 143 4.58 -8.08 -8.45
C GLY A 143 4.51 -6.95 -7.42
N THR A 144 5.36 -5.93 -7.51
CA THR A 144 5.42 -4.83 -6.53
C THR A 144 5.46 -3.48 -7.22
N LEU A 145 4.98 -2.45 -6.55
CA LEU A 145 5.06 -1.07 -6.98
C LEU A 145 6.52 -0.60 -7.00
N ARG A 146 6.86 0.19 -8.02
CA ARG A 146 8.05 1.03 -8.04
C ARG A 146 7.65 2.47 -8.24
N PHE A 147 8.07 3.32 -7.31
CA PHE A 147 7.80 4.74 -7.33
C PHE A 147 9.13 5.48 -7.37
N TYR A 148 9.58 5.81 -8.59
CA TYR A 148 10.76 6.62 -8.78
C TYR A 148 10.39 8.09 -8.72
N TRP A 149 11.23 8.89 -8.05
CA TRP A 149 11.00 10.31 -7.83
C TRP A 149 12.34 11.06 -7.85
N TYR A 150 12.26 12.39 -7.92
CA TYR A 150 13.41 13.29 -7.80
C TYR A 150 12.99 14.60 -7.14
N GLY A 151 13.97 15.36 -6.65
CA GLY A 151 13.76 16.67 -6.03
C GLY A 151 13.96 16.62 -4.51
N ASP A 152 13.18 17.41 -3.78
CA ASP A 152 13.30 17.61 -2.34
C ASP A 152 12.10 16.99 -1.59
N LEU A 153 12.21 15.71 -1.23
CA LEU A 153 11.39 15.12 -0.18
C LEU A 153 12.22 15.02 1.12
N PRO A 154 11.60 15.25 2.29
CA PRO A 154 12.24 14.92 3.56
C PRO A 154 12.45 13.40 3.67
N ASP A 155 13.31 12.94 4.58
CA ASP A 155 13.58 11.51 4.83
C ASP A 155 12.31 10.66 5.00
N LEU A 156 11.28 11.23 5.64
CA LEU A 156 9.98 10.58 5.79
C LEU A 156 9.30 10.29 4.44
N GLY A 157 9.53 11.08 3.42
CA GLY A 157 9.00 10.85 2.07
C GLY A 157 9.57 9.58 1.43
N ASP A 158 10.88 9.37 1.52
CA ASP A 158 11.53 8.12 1.08
C ASP A 158 11.02 6.92 1.86
N GLU A 159 10.81 7.08 3.16
CA GLU A 159 10.26 6.06 4.04
C GLU A 159 8.81 5.71 3.67
N ILE A 160 7.94 6.69 3.41
CA ILE A 160 6.56 6.47 2.94
C ILE A 160 6.56 5.73 1.60
N ILE A 161 7.36 6.17 0.64
CA ILE A 161 7.47 5.55 -0.67
C ILE A 161 7.94 4.10 -0.53
N SER A 162 8.98 3.86 0.24
CA SER A 162 9.50 2.51 0.45
C SER A 162 8.50 1.59 1.16
N ALA A 163 7.73 2.13 2.11
CA ALA A 163 6.63 1.39 2.75
C ALA A 163 5.54 1.06 1.72
N ALA A 164 5.17 1.99 0.83
CA ALA A 164 4.21 1.74 -0.23
C ALA A 164 4.67 0.64 -1.19
N GLU A 165 5.94 0.66 -1.62
CA GLU A 165 6.51 -0.41 -2.44
C GLU A 165 6.41 -1.78 -1.75
N HIS A 166 6.71 -1.85 -0.45
CA HIS A 166 6.58 -3.09 0.32
C HIS A 166 5.11 -3.53 0.47
N ILE A 167 4.20 -2.64 0.86
CA ILE A 167 2.77 -2.94 1.06
C ILE A 167 2.14 -3.47 -0.24
N SER A 168 2.51 -2.92 -1.39
CA SER A 168 1.99 -3.36 -2.69
C SER A 168 2.22 -4.85 -2.95
N GLY A 169 3.30 -5.42 -2.42
CA GLY A 169 3.62 -6.87 -2.47
C GLY A 169 2.62 -7.76 -1.75
N HIS A 170 1.74 -7.17 -0.96
CA HIS A 170 0.69 -7.84 -0.18
C HIS A 170 -0.72 -7.45 -0.63
N LEU A 171 -0.86 -6.66 -1.70
CA LEU A 171 -2.13 -6.19 -2.24
C LEU A 171 -2.37 -6.71 -3.65
N CYS A 172 -3.55 -7.28 -3.87
CA CYS A 172 -3.97 -7.70 -5.18
C CYS A 172 -4.01 -6.52 -6.16
N GLU A 173 -3.23 -6.60 -7.24
CA GLU A 173 -3.15 -5.53 -8.24
C GLU A 173 -4.45 -5.29 -9.03
N MET A 174 -5.46 -6.17 -8.91
CA MET A 174 -6.80 -5.94 -9.51
C MET A 174 -7.78 -5.24 -8.57
N CYS A 175 -7.81 -5.61 -7.28
CA CYS A 175 -8.89 -5.18 -6.38
C CYS A 175 -8.44 -4.58 -5.05
N GLY A 176 -7.14 -4.56 -4.78
CA GLY A 176 -6.57 -4.02 -3.54
C GLY A 176 -6.90 -4.84 -2.29
N ALA A 177 -7.54 -6.01 -2.41
CA ALA A 177 -7.66 -6.94 -1.29
C ALA A 177 -6.31 -7.59 -1.01
N GLN A 178 -6.11 -8.11 0.22
CA GLN A 178 -4.90 -8.85 0.56
C GLN A 178 -4.62 -9.97 -0.46
N GLY A 179 -3.40 -9.96 -0.99
CA GLY A 179 -2.92 -10.87 -2.02
C GLY A 179 -1.60 -11.51 -1.65
N TYR A 180 -1.19 -12.48 -2.47
CA TYR A 180 0.08 -13.17 -2.33
C TYR A 180 0.85 -13.08 -3.64
N VAL A 181 2.16 -12.89 -3.52
CA VAL A 181 3.08 -12.93 -4.65
C VAL A 181 2.97 -14.31 -5.32
N ARG A 182 2.86 -14.30 -6.64
CA ARG A 182 2.83 -15.49 -7.48
C ARG A 182 3.70 -15.30 -8.70
N LYS A 183 4.18 -16.42 -9.22
CA LYS A 183 4.90 -16.50 -10.49
C LYS A 183 4.13 -17.42 -11.44
N ASP A 184 3.47 -16.84 -12.42
CA ASP A 184 2.69 -17.56 -13.43
C ASP A 184 3.32 -17.34 -14.80
N LEU A 185 3.70 -18.42 -15.49
CA LEU A 185 4.30 -18.37 -16.84
C LEU A 185 5.50 -17.41 -16.97
N GLY A 186 6.26 -17.23 -15.88
CA GLY A 186 7.42 -16.34 -15.84
C GLY A 186 7.13 -14.89 -15.42
N TRP A 187 5.86 -14.52 -15.27
CA TRP A 187 5.43 -13.21 -14.80
C TRP A 187 5.14 -13.23 -13.30
N TRP A 188 5.62 -12.21 -12.59
CA TRP A 188 5.33 -12.04 -11.16
C TRP A 188 4.15 -11.10 -10.98
N SER A 189 3.19 -11.47 -10.14
CA SER A 189 2.03 -10.64 -9.81
C SER A 189 1.58 -10.89 -8.38
N VAL A 190 0.83 -9.96 -7.81
CA VAL A 190 0.18 -10.16 -6.50
C VAL A 190 -1.32 -10.28 -6.72
N ARG A 191 -1.87 -11.44 -6.34
CA ARG A 191 -3.29 -11.76 -6.54
C ARG A 191 -3.93 -12.22 -5.25
N CYS A 192 -5.16 -11.78 -5.00
CA CYS A 192 -6.01 -12.41 -4.00
C CYS A 192 -6.47 -13.78 -4.52
N ARG A 193 -7.05 -14.62 -3.64
CA ARG A 193 -7.51 -15.97 -3.99
C ARG A 193 -8.48 -16.03 -5.17
N GLU A 194 -9.30 -14.99 -5.36
CA GLU A 194 -10.28 -14.90 -6.44
C GLU A 194 -9.59 -14.62 -7.78
N HIS A 195 -8.82 -13.54 -7.86
CA HIS A 195 -8.05 -13.18 -9.06
C HIS A 195 -6.91 -14.16 -9.36
N ALA A 196 -6.50 -14.97 -8.40
CA ALA A 196 -5.54 -16.04 -8.62
C ALA A 196 -6.07 -17.13 -9.57
N LYS A 197 -7.39 -17.32 -9.65
CA LYS A 197 -8.00 -18.37 -10.49
C LYS A 197 -8.18 -17.94 -11.94
N ALA A 198 -8.23 -16.64 -12.20
CA ALA A 198 -8.26 -16.11 -13.55
C ALA A 198 -6.84 -16.18 -14.11
N ALA A 199 -6.59 -17.10 -15.03
CA ALA A 199 -5.43 -16.95 -15.91
C ALA A 199 -5.59 -15.61 -16.65
N TRP A 200 -4.47 -14.94 -16.92
CA TRP A 200 -4.44 -13.75 -17.76
C TRP A 200 -5.22 -14.04 -19.05
N SER A 201 -6.37 -13.39 -19.24
CA SER A 201 -7.17 -13.47 -20.46
C SER A 201 -6.85 -12.31 -21.37
#